data_AF-A0A6J7ZGX7-F1
#
_entry.id   AF-A0A6J7ZGX7-F1
#
_cell.length_a   1.000
_cell.length_b   1.000
_cell.length_c   1.000
_cell.angle_alpha   90.00
_cell.angle_beta   90.00
_cell.angle_gamma   90.00
#
_symmetry.space_group_name_H-M   'P 1'
#
loop_
_entity.id
_entity.type
_entity.pdbx_description
1 polymer ?
#
loop_
_entity_poly.entity_id
_entity_poly.type
_entity_poly.pdbx_seq_one_letter_code
_entity_poly.pdbx_strand_id
1 'polypeptide(L)'
;MTDNKLTSQLKQEVRLRAKSCCEYCHSQEKFATHSFSVEHIQPLSKGGDSNLDNLALSCQGCNNYKYNKTEGKDPITQSMVSLYHPRQQNWQEHLSWNQDYTLIIGLTPIGRATVEVLRLNREGLVNLRCILYIMGEHPPL
;
A
#
# COMPACT_ATOMS: atom_id res chain seq x y z
N MET A 1 3.77 11.82 -26.36
CA MET A 1 3.52 11.29 -25.00
C MET A 1 2.05 10.91 -24.98
N THR A 2 1.73 9.67 -25.31
CA THR A 2 0.35 9.18 -25.33
C THR A 2 -0.19 9.18 -23.91
N ASP A 3 -1.34 9.83 -23.72
CA ASP A 3 -2.07 9.88 -22.45
C ASP A 3 -2.32 8.45 -21.96
N ASN A 4 -1.50 8.00 -21.02
CA ASN A 4 -1.60 6.68 -20.38
C ASN A 4 -2.70 6.71 -19.31
N LYS A 5 -3.84 7.34 -19.63
CA LYS A 5 -4.95 7.54 -18.70
C LYS A 5 -5.69 6.22 -18.56
N LEU A 6 -5.52 5.58 -17.40
CA LEU A 6 -6.24 4.36 -17.03
C LEU A 6 -7.75 4.55 -17.24
N THR A 7 -8.39 3.58 -17.88
CA THR A 7 -9.83 3.60 -18.14
C THR A 7 -10.62 3.50 -16.84
N SER A 8 -11.85 4.03 -16.82
CA SER A 8 -12.71 3.95 -15.64
C SER A 8 -13.02 2.50 -15.25
N GLN A 9 -13.16 1.61 -16.24
CA GLN A 9 -13.37 0.18 -16.03
C GLN A 9 -12.18 -0.46 -15.31
N LEU A 10 -10.96 -0.19 -15.78
CA LEU A 10 -9.74 -0.74 -15.17
C LEU A 10 -9.54 -0.22 -13.74
N LYS A 11 -9.86 1.06 -13.49
CA LYS A 11 -9.83 1.62 -12.14
C LYS A 11 -10.84 0.96 -11.20
N GLN A 12 -12.04 0.68 -11.71
CA GLN A 12 -13.08 0.02 -10.94
C GLN A 12 -12.71 -1.43 -10.61
N GLU A 13 -12.11 -2.14 -11.55
CA GLU A 13 -11.63 -3.51 -11.35
C GLU A 13 -10.57 -3.59 -10.24
N VAL A 14 -9.59 -2.69 -10.27
CA VAL A 14 -8.58 -2.57 -9.20
C VAL A 14 -9.24 -2.27 -7.85
N ARG A 15 -10.21 -1.35 -7.81
CA ARG A 15 -10.91 -0.98 -6.57
C ARG A 15 -11.72 -2.13 -5.98
N LEU A 16 -12.43 -2.88 -6.83
CA LEU A 16 -13.21 -4.06 -6.43
C LEU A 16 -12.31 -5.16 -5.88
N ARG A 17 -11.22 -5.51 -6.59
CA ARG A 17 -10.23 -6.49 -6.15
C ARG A 17 -9.63 -6.12 -4.79
N ALA A 18 -9.34 -4.84 -4.59
CA ALA A 18 -8.77 -4.33 -3.34
C ALA A 18 -9.80 -4.18 -2.20
N LYS A 19 -11.08 -4.56 -2.41
CA LYS A 19 -12.19 -4.34 -1.47
C LYS A 19 -12.25 -2.89 -0.95
N SER A 20 -11.96 -1.92 -1.82
CA SER A 20 -11.86 -0.49 -1.45
C SER A 20 -10.87 -0.20 -0.30
N CYS A 21 -9.83 -1.00 -0.16
CA CYS A 21 -8.76 -0.82 0.82
C CYS A 21 -7.43 -0.51 0.12
N CYS A 22 -6.60 0.31 0.74
CA CYS A 22 -5.25 0.56 0.27
C CYS A 22 -4.44 -0.73 0.37
N GLU A 23 -3.86 -1.18 -0.73
CA GLU A 23 -3.19 -2.49 -0.82
C GLU A 23 -1.83 -2.54 -0.11
N TYR A 24 -1.37 -1.41 0.45
CA TYR A 24 -0.17 -1.32 1.27
C TYR A 24 -0.48 -1.19 2.76
N CYS A 25 -1.36 -0.25 3.13
CA CYS A 25 -1.58 0.12 4.53
C CYS A 25 -2.96 -0.27 5.07
N HIS A 26 -3.79 -0.89 4.22
CA HIS A 26 -5.15 -1.36 4.53
C HIS A 26 -6.09 -0.25 5.07
N SER A 27 -5.79 1.02 4.78
CA SER A 27 -6.75 2.11 4.99
C SER A 27 -7.98 1.85 4.12
N GLN A 28 -9.17 1.97 4.70
CA GLN A 28 -10.43 1.81 3.97
C GLN A 28 -10.83 3.13 3.35
N GLU A 29 -11.20 3.12 2.07
CA GLU A 29 -11.56 4.33 1.33
C GLU A 29 -12.81 5.02 1.93
N LYS A 30 -13.73 4.26 2.53
CA LYS A 30 -14.94 4.80 3.18
C LYS A 30 -14.68 5.74 4.35
N PHE A 31 -13.47 5.71 4.94
CA PHE A 31 -13.05 6.59 6.03
C PHE A 31 -12.00 7.62 5.60
N ALA A 32 -11.70 7.71 4.31
CA ALA A 32 -10.67 8.61 3.80
C ALA A 32 -11.25 9.99 3.48
N THR A 33 -10.50 11.04 3.79
CA THR A 33 -10.82 12.42 3.40
C THR A 33 -10.45 12.73 1.94
N HIS A 34 -9.70 11.85 1.29
CA HIS A 34 -9.23 12.00 -0.08
C HIS A 34 -9.45 10.70 -0.85
N SER A 35 -9.80 10.83 -2.13
CA SER A 35 -9.96 9.71 -3.04
C SER A 35 -8.66 8.91 -3.18
N PHE A 36 -8.79 7.58 -3.28
CA PHE A 36 -7.64 6.73 -3.55
C PHE A 36 -7.26 6.81 -5.03
N SER A 37 -5.99 6.51 -5.31
CA SER A 37 -5.45 6.46 -6.66
C SER A 37 -5.20 5.00 -7.05
N VAL A 38 -5.44 4.69 -8.32
CA VAL A 38 -4.89 3.48 -8.93
C VAL A 38 -3.52 3.85 -9.45
N GLU A 39 -2.48 3.30 -8.84
CA GLU A 39 -1.09 3.58 -9.17
C GLU A 39 -0.37 2.36 -9.71
N HIS A 40 0.78 2.60 -10.34
CA HIS A 40 1.65 1.57 -10.88
C HIS A 40 2.63 1.08 -9.82
N ILE A 41 2.63 -0.22 -9.53
CA ILE A 41 3.52 -0.83 -8.54
C ILE A 41 4.97 -0.67 -9.01
N GLN A 42 5.27 -1.15 -10.22
CA GLN A 42 6.41 -0.74 -11.03
C GLN A 42 6.05 0.55 -11.79
N PRO A 43 6.65 1.70 -11.48
CA PRO A 43 6.30 2.97 -12.12
C PRO A 43 6.56 2.95 -13.63
N LEU A 44 5.73 3.67 -14.40
CA LEU A 44 5.94 3.88 -15.84
C LEU A 44 7.33 4.47 -16.15
N SER A 45 7.83 5.37 -15.29
CA SER A 45 9.16 5.98 -15.41
C SER A 45 10.31 4.98 -15.24
N LYS A 46 10.02 3.76 -14.77
CA LYS A 46 10.95 2.64 -14.64
C LYS A 46 10.51 1.44 -15.50
N GLY A 47 9.79 1.68 -16.58
CA GLY A 47 9.41 0.65 -17.55
C GLY A 47 8.22 -0.23 -17.14
N GLY A 48 7.45 0.16 -16.12
CA GLY A 48 6.19 -0.52 -15.82
C GLY A 48 5.14 -0.31 -16.90
N ASP A 49 4.13 -1.18 -16.92
CA ASP A 49 3.00 -1.13 -17.84
C ASP A 49 1.68 -0.81 -17.09
N SER A 50 0.58 -0.65 -17.83
CA SER A 50 -0.74 -0.40 -17.24
C SER A 50 -1.59 -1.67 -17.13
N ASN A 51 -0.97 -2.85 -17.04
CA ASN A 51 -1.68 -4.11 -16.87
C ASN A 51 -2.16 -4.28 -15.41
N LEU A 52 -3.24 -5.04 -15.21
CA LEU A 52 -3.83 -5.26 -13.88
C LEU A 52 -2.83 -5.77 -12.83
N ASP A 53 -1.86 -6.57 -13.26
CA ASP A 53 -0.80 -7.16 -12.44
C ASP A 53 0.27 -6.16 -12.00
N ASN A 54 0.27 -4.95 -12.58
CA ASN A 54 1.11 -3.85 -12.18
C ASN A 54 0.33 -2.69 -11.52
N LEU A 55 -0.97 -2.85 -11.28
CA LEU A 55 -1.80 -1.80 -10.68
C LEU A 55 -2.19 -2.14 -9.24
N ALA A 56 -2.13 -1.14 -8.37
CA ALA A 56 -2.59 -1.22 -6.99
C ALA A 56 -3.51 -0.05 -6.63
N LEU A 57 -4.51 -0.32 -5.80
CA LEU A 57 -5.27 0.75 -5.14
C LEU A 57 -4.46 1.30 -3.96
N SER A 58 -4.14 2.58 -3.98
CA SER A 58 -3.37 3.23 -2.92
C SER A 58 -4.06 4.46 -2.37
N CYS A 59 -4.02 4.62 -1.04
CA CYS A 59 -4.32 5.89 -0.42
C CYS A 59 -3.27 6.94 -0.83
N GLN A 60 -3.64 8.22 -0.73
CA GLN A 60 -2.77 9.33 -1.11
C GLN A 60 -1.43 9.31 -0.35
N GLY A 61 -1.45 8.97 0.94
CA GLY A 61 -0.23 8.89 1.75
C GLY A 61 0.76 7.86 1.23
N CYS A 62 0.33 6.60 1.05
CA CYS A 62 1.21 5.54 0.55
C CYS A 62 1.70 5.84 -0.87
N ASN A 63 0.83 6.35 -1.74
CA ASN A 63 1.16 6.70 -3.12
C ASN A 63 2.23 7.79 -3.15
N ASN A 64 2.09 8.84 -2.34
CA ASN A 64 3.05 9.95 -2.28
C ASN A 64 4.40 9.53 -1.70
N TYR A 65 4.42 8.69 -0.66
CA TYR A 65 5.67 8.23 -0.06
C TYR A 65 6.42 7.22 -0.94
N LYS A 66 5.69 6.32 -1.60
CA LYS A 66 6.23 5.41 -2.61
C LYS A 66 6.73 6.18 -3.82
N TYR A 67 5.90 7.05 -4.40
CA TYR A 67 6.18 7.79 -5.62
C TYR A 67 6.72 6.83 -6.72
N ASN A 68 7.95 7.04 -7.18
CA ASN A 68 8.63 6.18 -8.16
C ASN A 68 9.59 5.15 -7.52
N LYS A 69 9.56 4.96 -6.20
CA LYS A 69 10.41 4.00 -5.50
C LYS A 69 9.86 2.59 -5.69
N THR A 70 10.78 1.67 -5.97
CA THR A 70 10.56 0.23 -6.13
C THR A 70 11.37 -0.57 -5.12
N GLU A 71 12.25 0.12 -4.40
CA GLU A 71 13.21 -0.43 -3.44
C GLU A 71 13.38 0.53 -2.26
N GLY A 72 13.87 0.01 -1.15
CA GLY A 72 14.13 0.73 0.08
C GLY A 72 15.25 0.07 0.87
N LYS A 73 15.85 0.84 1.79
CA LYS A 73 16.84 0.32 2.71
C LYS A 73 16.13 -0.44 3.84
N ASP A 74 16.47 -1.70 4.05
CA ASP A 74 16.01 -2.42 5.25
C ASP A 74 16.65 -1.79 6.50
N PRO A 75 15.88 -1.31 7.47
CA PRO A 75 16.42 -0.66 8.67
C PRO A 75 17.32 -1.57 9.50
N ILE A 76 17.18 -2.89 9.40
CA ILE A 76 18.03 -3.83 10.16
C ILE A 76 19.31 -4.16 9.39
N THR A 77 19.19 -4.74 8.20
CA THR A 77 20.36 -5.22 7.45
C THR A 77 21.11 -4.13 6.71
N GLN A 78 20.52 -2.95 6.57
CA GLN A 78 21.05 -1.82 5.79
C GLN A 78 21.18 -2.11 4.28
N SER A 79 20.74 -3.28 3.81
CA SER A 79 20.72 -3.65 2.40
C SER A 79 19.56 -2.96 1.67
N MET A 80 19.79 -2.61 0.40
CA MET A 80 18.71 -2.23 -0.51
C MET A 80 17.91 -3.46 -0.92
N VAL A 81 16.60 -3.42 -0.73
CA VAL A 81 15.68 -4.51 -1.04
C VAL A 81 14.44 -3.97 -1.76
N SER A 82 13.78 -4.81 -2.55
CA SER A 82 12.51 -4.45 -3.19
C SER A 82 11.44 -4.08 -2.16
N LEU A 83 10.57 -3.14 -2.50
CA LEU A 83 9.35 -2.87 -1.74
C LEU A 83 8.30 -3.95 -2.01
N TYR A 84 7.33 -4.06 -1.11
CA TYR A 84 6.26 -5.04 -1.18
C TYR A 84 5.42 -4.88 -2.47
N HIS A 85 5.21 -5.99 -3.17
CA HIS A 85 4.46 -6.05 -4.43
C HIS A 85 3.14 -6.83 -4.23
N PRO A 86 1.98 -6.16 -4.08
CA PRO A 86 0.71 -6.80 -3.70
C PRO A 86 0.16 -7.81 -4.74
N ARG A 87 0.74 -7.85 -5.95
CA ARG A 87 0.41 -8.83 -7.00
C ARG A 87 1.35 -10.03 -7.09
N GLN A 88 2.52 -9.97 -6.46
CA GLN A 88 3.56 -11.01 -6.57
C GLN A 88 3.92 -11.63 -5.23
N GLN A 89 3.52 -11.00 -4.12
CA GLN A 89 3.90 -11.38 -2.77
C GLN A 89 2.68 -11.52 -1.88
N ASN A 90 2.75 -12.45 -0.94
CA ASN A 90 1.73 -12.63 0.08
C ASN A 90 1.95 -11.64 1.22
N TRP A 91 0.91 -10.88 1.58
CA TRP A 91 1.00 -9.88 2.65
C TRP A 91 1.45 -10.51 3.96
N GLN A 92 0.90 -11.67 4.33
CA GLN A 92 1.14 -12.35 5.61
C GLN A 92 2.56 -12.94 5.73
N GLU A 93 3.26 -13.13 4.61
CA GLU A 93 4.68 -13.54 4.62
C GLU A 93 5.61 -12.37 4.95
N HIS A 94 5.25 -11.14 4.55
CA HIS A 94 6.11 -9.98 4.66
C HIS A 94 5.70 -9.01 5.77
N LEU A 95 4.42 -8.95 6.09
CA LEU A 95 3.78 -7.96 6.94
C LEU A 95 2.78 -8.64 7.89
N SER A 96 2.61 -8.07 9.08
CA SER A 96 1.58 -8.48 10.03
C SER A 96 1.02 -7.27 10.73
N TRP A 97 -0.16 -7.41 11.34
CA TRP A 97 -0.60 -6.49 12.37
C TRP A 97 0.09 -6.80 13.70
N ASN A 98 0.23 -5.79 14.56
CA ASN A 98 0.47 -6.01 15.98
C ASN A 98 -0.84 -6.45 16.68
N GLN A 99 -0.76 -6.72 17.98
CA GLN A 99 -1.87 -7.33 18.74
C GLN A 99 -3.15 -6.49 18.78
N ASP A 100 -3.05 -5.16 18.72
CA ASP A 100 -4.19 -4.23 18.74
C ASP A 100 -4.54 -3.68 17.35
N TYR A 101 -3.93 -4.21 16.28
CA TYR A 101 -4.17 -3.81 14.89
C TYR A 101 -3.90 -2.33 14.57
N THR A 102 -3.12 -1.62 15.39
CA THR A 102 -2.78 -0.21 15.11
C THR A 102 -1.50 -0.05 14.28
N LEU A 103 -0.59 -1.02 14.36
CA LEU A 103 0.72 -1.01 13.70
C LEU A 103 0.86 -2.17 12.70
N ILE A 104 1.46 -1.85 11.55
CA ILE A 104 1.95 -2.84 10.60
C ILE A 104 3.41 -3.15 10.92
N ILE A 105 3.71 -4.42 11.14
CA ILE A 105 5.03 -4.96 11.47
C ILE A 105 5.64 -5.60 10.23
N GLY A 106 6.87 -5.22 9.88
CA GLY A 106 7.64 -5.88 8.82
C GLY A 106 8.31 -7.15 9.32
N LEU A 107 7.91 -8.31 8.78
CA LEU A 107 8.43 -9.64 9.15
C LEU A 107 9.73 -9.99 8.40
N THR A 108 9.90 -9.42 7.22
CA THR A 108 11.04 -9.67 6.32
C THR A 108 11.77 -8.37 5.99
N PRO A 109 12.99 -8.41 5.41
CA PRO A 109 13.64 -7.20 4.90
C PRO A 109 12.73 -6.36 3.98
N ILE A 110 12.02 -7.02 3.05
CA ILE A 110 11.03 -6.39 2.15
C ILE A 110 9.93 -5.68 2.95
N GLY A 111 9.34 -6.38 3.93
CA GLY A 111 8.29 -5.83 4.78
C GLY A 111 8.75 -4.61 5.59
N ARG A 112 9.91 -4.70 6.23
CA ARG A 112 10.48 -3.59 7.02
C ARG A 112 10.82 -2.39 6.17
N ALA A 113 11.49 -2.60 5.04
CA ALA A 113 11.77 -1.54 4.07
C ALA A 113 10.47 -0.88 3.56
N THR A 114 9.42 -1.66 3.33
CA THR A 114 8.10 -1.15 2.91
C THR A 114 7.46 -0.29 4.00
N VAL A 115 7.44 -0.76 5.24
CA VAL A 115 6.89 -0.02 6.39
C VAL A 115 7.57 1.35 6.52
N GLU A 116 8.90 1.38 6.42
CA GLU A 116 9.70 2.60 6.51
C GLU A 116 9.49 3.53 5.30
N VAL A 117 9.64 3.03 4.08
CA VAL A 117 9.60 3.86 2.87
C VAL A 117 8.22 4.43 2.63
N LEU A 118 7.15 3.64 2.82
CA LEU A 118 5.76 4.09 2.62
C LEU A 118 5.18 4.76 3.87
N ARG A 119 5.92 4.77 4.98
CA ARG A 119 5.46 5.24 6.30
C ARG A 119 4.09 4.66 6.65
N LEU A 120 4.02 3.33 6.64
CA LEU A 120 2.79 2.58 6.88
C LEU A 120 2.24 2.75 8.32
N ASN A 121 3.06 3.29 9.22
CA ASN A 121 2.73 3.61 10.61
C ASN A 121 2.89 5.11 10.94
N ARG A 122 2.69 6.00 9.96
CA ARG A 122 2.61 7.44 10.24
C ARG A 122 1.51 7.73 11.26
N GLU A 123 1.74 8.68 12.15
CA GLU A 123 0.89 9.00 13.31
C GLU A 123 -0.60 9.06 12.98
N GLY A 124 -1.01 9.86 12.00
CA GLY A 124 -2.43 10.00 11.65
C GLY A 124 -3.10 8.69 11.22
N LEU A 125 -2.35 7.75 10.65
CA LEU A 125 -2.88 6.44 10.27
C LEU A 125 -3.00 5.49 11.46
N VAL A 126 -2.05 5.54 12.40
CA VAL A 126 -2.13 4.79 13.66
C VAL A 126 -3.31 5.28 14.49
N ASN A 127 -3.49 6.60 14.59
CA ASN A 127 -4.63 7.22 15.29
C ASN A 127 -5.98 6.81 14.68
N LEU A 128 -6.07 6.80 13.34
CA LEU A 128 -7.28 6.36 12.64
C LEU A 128 -7.58 4.87 12.92
N ARG A 129 -6.56 4.00 12.84
CA ARG A 129 -6.74 2.56 13.13
C ARG A 129 -7.18 2.32 14.56
N CYS A 130 -6.64 3.07 15.53
CA CYS A 130 -7.04 2.98 16.93
C CYS A 130 -8.55 3.25 17.11
N ILE A 131 -9.05 4.35 16.55
CA ILE A 131 -10.48 4.70 16.63
C ILE A 131 -11.33 3.65 15.91
N LEU A 132 -10.95 3.24 14.70
CA LEU A 132 -11.71 2.25 13.93
C LEU A 132 -11.70 0.85 14.56
N TYR A 133 -10.61 0.46 15.22
CA TYR A 133 -10.50 -0.81 15.93
C TYR A 133 -11.49 -0.85 17.12
N ILE A 134 -11.56 0.24 17.90
CA ILE A 134 -12.54 0.40 18.99
C ILE A 134 -13.98 0.30 18.46
N MET A 135 -14.23 0.82 17.26
CA MET A 135 -15.55 0.75 16.61
C MET A 135 -15.86 -0.59 15.95
N GLY A 136 -14.94 -1.56 15.96
CA GLY A 136 -15.11 -2.85 15.26
C GLY A 136 -15.01 -2.77 13.73
N GLU A 137 -14.47 -1.67 13.21
CA GLU A 137 -14.33 -1.39 11.77
C GLU A 137 -12.93 -1.71 11.23
N HIS A 138 -11.95 -1.98 12.11
CA HIS A 138 -10.58 -2.36 11.75
C HIS A 138 -10.18 -3.62 12.55
N PRO A 139 -9.31 -4.52 12.02
CA PRO A 139 -8.79 -4.56 10.65
C PRO A 139 -9.89 -4.81 9.60
N PRO A 140 -9.69 -4.43 8.32
CA PRO A 140 -10.64 -4.78 7.28
C PRO A 140 -10.69 -6.30 7.03
N LEU A 141 -11.88 -6.82 6.74
CA LEU A 141 -12.17 -8.23 6.44
C LEU A 141 -11.76 -8.68 5.02
#